data_AF-A0A849TPH0-F1
#
_entry.id   AF-A0A849TPH0-F1
#
_cell.length_a   1.000
_cell.length_b   1.000
_cell.length_c   1.000
_cell.angle_alpha   90.00
_cell.angle_beta   90.00
_cell.angle_gamma   90.00
#
_symmetry.space_group_name_H-M   'P 1'
#
loop_
_entity.id
_entity.type
_entity.pdbx_description
1 polymer ?
#
loop_
_entity_poly.entity_id
_entity_poly.type
_entity_poly.pdbx_seq_one_letter_code
_entity_poly.pdbx_strand_id
1 'polypeptide(L)'
;MYFVIGIMVLATVVIAVWHLAPRMATTRIVYDVAPDFPVGFGYKMAWLAVRTRDTMAVVDALGVLDAEPANWKSGLGTVYDDKLGETRVFISPPVNGWTFVVGLPLPAPVGRRFTDKSIPFLLDLGSRFIEVQYFFSYPIIDYYAWARVIGGKVARAFAISDDGVVWNKGRPTKEEKALGLKLFEFRGIRGRKGDAGGEMMLYPTEEHVIEVASKWSIDPTSLERMPASEGLGVIARAPSSWRAERISKAA
;
A
#
# COMPACT_ATOMS: atom_id res chain seq x y z
N MET A 1 25.31 1.28 56.57
CA MET A 1 24.39 0.44 55.75
C MET A 1 23.37 1.29 54.99
N TYR A 2 22.57 2.12 55.65
CA TYR A 2 21.58 3.00 54.99
C TYR A 2 22.17 3.97 53.95
N PHE A 3 23.37 4.51 54.19
CA PHE A 3 24.05 5.41 53.25
C PHE A 3 24.40 4.75 51.91
N VAL A 4 24.89 3.50 51.95
CA VAL A 4 25.27 2.74 50.74
C VAL A 4 24.02 2.36 49.94
N ILE A 5 22.96 1.96 50.63
CA ILE A 5 21.66 1.66 50.00
C ILE A 5 21.10 2.92 49.31
N GLY A 6 21.19 4.08 49.97
CA GLY A 6 20.75 5.36 49.39
C GLY A 6 21.50 5.71 48.10
N ILE A 7 22.83 5.51 48.08
CA ILE A 7 23.65 5.74 46.88
C ILE A 7 23.28 4.78 45.75
N MET A 8 23.10 3.49 46.05
CA MET A 8 22.73 2.50 45.03
C MET A 8 21.35 2.80 44.42
N VAL A 9 20.35 3.13 45.24
CA VAL A 9 19.01 3.48 44.74
C VAL A 9 19.07 4.73 43.87
N LEU A 10 19.81 5.77 44.29
CA LEU A 10 19.99 6.98 43.50
C LEU A 10 20.66 6.68 42.15
N ALA A 11 21.72 5.88 42.16
CA ALA A 11 22.41 5.46 40.94
C ALA A 11 21.50 4.68 40.00
N THR A 12 20.69 3.74 40.53
CA THR A 12 19.73 2.97 39.72
C THR A 12 18.66 3.87 39.10
N VAL A 13 18.10 4.81 39.86
CA VAL A 13 17.10 5.75 39.34
C VAL A 13 17.71 6.64 38.26
N VAL A 14 18.92 7.15 38.46
CA VAL A 14 19.62 7.98 37.45
C VAL A 14 19.88 7.17 36.18
N ILE A 15 20.39 5.95 36.29
CA ILE A 15 20.65 5.07 35.13
C ILE A 15 19.34 4.74 34.40
N ALA A 16 18.28 4.42 35.14
CA ALA A 16 16.97 4.12 34.57
C ALA A 16 16.39 5.33 33.85
N VAL A 17 16.45 6.53 34.45
CA VAL A 17 15.98 7.77 33.81
C VAL A 17 16.81 8.07 32.57
N TRP A 18 18.13 7.92 32.61
CA TRP A 18 18.99 8.19 31.46
C TRP A 18 18.74 7.22 30.29
N HIS A 19 18.39 5.96 30.57
CA HIS A 19 18.05 4.98 29.55
C HIS A 19 16.59 5.05 29.08
N LEU A 20 15.63 5.37 29.95
CA LEU A 20 14.21 5.40 29.61
C LEU A 20 13.72 6.76 29.11
N ALA A 21 14.25 7.89 29.60
CA ALA A 21 13.83 9.22 29.17
C ALA A 21 13.93 9.45 27.65
N PRO A 22 15.03 9.08 26.95
CA PRO A 22 15.08 9.22 25.49
C PRO A 22 14.13 8.26 24.75
N ARG A 23 13.67 7.18 25.39
CA ARG A 23 12.64 6.28 24.85
C ARG A 23 11.21 6.80 25.09
N MET A 24 11.03 7.63 26.12
CA MET A 24 9.76 8.28 26.47
C MET A 24 9.60 9.67 25.84
N ALA A 25 10.69 10.28 25.37
CA ALA A 25 10.63 11.48 24.56
C ALA A 25 9.83 11.17 23.29
N THR A 26 8.63 11.74 23.22
CA THR A 26 7.79 11.62 22.02
C THR A 26 8.46 12.41 20.91
N THR A 27 9.17 11.72 20.02
CA THR A 27 9.75 12.35 18.84
C THR A 27 8.62 12.92 18.00
N ARG A 28 8.47 14.25 18.00
CA ARG A 28 7.54 14.94 17.11
C ARG A 28 8.15 14.93 15.71
N ILE A 29 7.51 14.20 14.80
CA ILE A 29 7.87 14.23 13.39
C ILE A 29 7.33 15.55 12.82
N VAL A 30 8.16 16.27 12.06
CA VAL A 30 7.76 17.50 11.39
C VAL A 30 7.88 17.24 9.89
N TYR A 31 6.77 17.41 9.18
CA TYR A 31 6.71 17.26 7.74
C TYR A 31 7.00 18.59 7.05
N ASP A 32 7.65 18.52 5.89
CA ASP A 32 7.86 19.72 5.09
C ASP A 32 6.55 20.10 4.39
N VAL A 33 6.21 21.37 4.49
CA VAL A 33 4.97 21.96 3.98
C VAL A 33 5.23 23.03 2.93
N ALA A 34 6.47 23.15 2.43
CA ALA A 34 6.73 23.90 1.21
C ALA A 34 6.20 23.08 0.01
N PRO A 35 5.22 23.59 -0.75
CA PRO A 35 4.70 22.88 -1.92
C PRO A 35 5.83 22.50 -2.89
N ASP A 36 5.77 21.29 -3.43
CA ASP A 36 6.72 20.79 -4.41
C ASP A 36 6.00 19.98 -5.50
N PHE A 37 6.76 19.62 -6.54
CA PHE A 37 6.26 18.88 -7.69
C PHE A 37 6.07 17.38 -7.37
N PRO A 38 5.19 16.70 -8.13
CA PRO A 38 5.06 15.25 -8.04
C PRO A 38 6.38 14.52 -8.17
N VAL A 39 6.55 13.48 -7.35
CA VAL A 39 7.72 12.60 -7.31
C VAL A 39 7.26 11.17 -7.58
N GLY A 40 8.04 10.45 -8.38
CA GLY A 40 7.73 9.09 -8.80
C GLY A 40 7.80 8.07 -7.66
N PHE A 41 6.96 7.05 -7.74
CA PHE A 41 6.86 5.95 -6.78
C PHE A 41 6.39 4.68 -7.48
N GLY A 42 6.22 3.58 -6.75
CA GLY A 42 5.50 2.38 -7.22
C GLY A 42 6.17 1.05 -6.90
N TYR A 43 7.48 1.06 -6.64
CA TYR A 43 8.22 -0.13 -6.21
C TYR A 43 8.15 -0.30 -4.69
N LYS A 44 8.19 -1.56 -4.22
CA LYS A 44 8.18 -1.95 -2.79
C LYS A 44 7.07 -1.30 -1.97
N MET A 45 5.88 -1.19 -2.56
CA MET A 45 4.81 -0.35 -2.04
C MET A 45 3.42 -0.82 -2.49
N ALA A 46 2.40 -0.37 -1.78
CA ALA A 46 1.00 -0.42 -2.19
C ALA A 46 0.50 0.99 -2.49
N TRP A 47 -0.37 1.14 -3.48
CA TRP A 47 -1.05 2.42 -3.70
C TRP A 47 -2.45 2.27 -4.27
N LEU A 48 -3.23 3.33 -4.07
CA LEU A 48 -4.48 3.59 -4.77
C LEU A 48 -4.27 4.70 -5.79
N ALA A 49 -4.94 4.60 -6.94
CA ALA A 49 -5.22 5.74 -7.81
C ALA A 49 -6.73 5.98 -7.78
N VAL A 50 -7.16 7.10 -7.21
CA VAL A 50 -8.56 7.50 -7.07
C VAL A 50 -8.87 8.59 -8.08
N ARG A 51 -9.88 8.39 -8.92
CA ARG A 51 -10.24 9.36 -9.96
C ARG A 51 -11.00 10.54 -9.36
N THR A 52 -10.26 11.52 -8.87
CA THR A 52 -10.77 12.76 -8.28
C THR A 52 -9.70 13.85 -8.30
N ARG A 53 -10.14 15.10 -8.14
CA ARG A 53 -9.26 16.25 -7.87
C ARG A 53 -9.38 16.74 -6.42
N ASP A 54 -10.28 16.14 -5.65
CA ASP A 54 -10.54 16.50 -4.26
C ASP A 54 -9.77 15.55 -3.34
N THR A 55 -8.57 15.98 -2.93
CA THR A 55 -7.72 15.23 -2.00
C THR A 55 -8.36 15.08 -0.62
N MET A 56 -9.12 16.08 -0.15
CA MET A 56 -9.75 16.00 1.18
C MET A 56 -10.93 15.02 1.19
N ALA A 57 -11.69 14.94 0.11
CA ALA A 57 -12.70 13.89 -0.03
C ALA A 57 -12.10 12.48 0.08
N VAL A 58 -10.87 12.27 -0.42
CA VAL A 58 -10.15 10.99 -0.25
C VAL A 58 -9.75 10.77 1.20
N VAL A 59 -9.21 11.79 1.88
CA VAL A 59 -8.87 11.74 3.31
C VAL A 59 -10.09 11.35 4.16
N ASP A 60 -11.22 12.03 3.93
CA ASP A 60 -12.49 11.79 4.63
C ASP A 60 -13.03 10.39 4.34
N ALA A 61 -12.91 9.92 3.09
CA ALA A 61 -13.36 8.59 2.69
C ALA A 61 -12.55 7.47 3.34
N LEU A 62 -11.25 7.66 3.52
CA LEU A 62 -10.36 6.68 4.13
C LEU A 62 -10.52 6.61 5.66
N GLY A 63 -10.98 7.69 6.30
CA GLY A 63 -11.07 7.76 7.76
C GLY A 63 -9.71 7.62 8.46
N VAL A 64 -8.65 8.18 7.84
CA VAL A 64 -7.28 8.16 8.37
C VAL A 64 -7.16 9.00 9.65
N LEU A 65 -6.13 8.72 10.45
CA LEU A 65 -5.89 9.35 11.74
C LEU A 65 -4.69 10.31 11.66
N ASP A 66 -4.67 11.35 12.50
CA ASP A 66 -3.54 12.32 12.60
C ASP A 66 -3.09 12.85 11.23
N ALA A 67 -4.07 13.32 10.46
CA ALA A 67 -3.82 13.91 9.16
C ALA A 67 -3.05 15.23 9.31
N GLU A 68 -1.88 15.31 8.68
CA GLU A 68 -1.01 16.48 8.66
C GLU A 68 -0.65 16.85 7.21
N PRO A 69 -0.55 18.15 6.87
CA PRO A 69 -0.09 18.55 5.54
C PRO A 69 1.36 18.10 5.32
N ALA A 70 1.67 17.62 4.12
CA ALA A 70 3.02 17.25 3.72
C ALA A 70 3.21 17.46 2.21
N ASN A 71 4.38 17.90 1.81
CA ASN A 71 4.79 17.93 0.41
C ASN A 71 5.13 16.51 -0.11
N TRP A 72 5.32 16.35 -1.42
CA TRP A 72 5.58 15.05 -2.03
C TRP A 72 6.84 14.38 -1.49
N LYS A 73 7.95 15.12 -1.40
CA LYS A 73 9.24 14.56 -0.95
C LYS A 73 9.16 14.03 0.48
N SER A 74 8.62 14.82 1.41
CA SER A 74 8.49 14.41 2.80
C SER A 74 7.44 13.32 3.00
N GLY A 75 6.32 13.40 2.30
CA GLY A 75 5.25 12.40 2.32
C GLY A 75 5.72 11.04 1.80
N LEU A 76 6.31 11.00 0.61
CA LEU A 76 6.85 9.78 0.02
C LEU A 76 8.05 9.24 0.80
N GLY A 77 8.97 10.12 1.23
CA GLY A 77 10.08 9.72 2.09
C GLY A 77 9.61 9.04 3.38
N THR A 78 8.49 9.49 3.95
CA THR A 78 7.90 8.90 5.16
C THR A 78 7.34 7.51 4.91
N VAL A 79 6.64 7.29 3.79
CA VAL A 79 6.03 5.97 3.52
C VAL A 79 7.05 4.94 3.04
N TYR A 80 8.17 5.39 2.46
CA TYR A 80 9.30 4.53 2.09
C TYR A 80 10.26 4.24 3.25
N ASP A 81 10.17 4.97 4.36
CA ASP A 81 10.97 4.70 5.56
C ASP A 81 10.55 3.37 6.22
N ASP A 82 11.53 2.54 6.59
CA ASP A 82 11.31 1.20 7.14
C ASP A 82 10.46 1.20 8.43
N LYS A 83 10.49 2.27 9.22
CA LYS A 83 9.79 2.34 10.51
C LYS A 83 8.50 3.13 10.40
N LEU A 84 8.52 4.27 9.74
CA LEU A 84 7.34 5.14 9.62
C LEU A 84 6.34 4.60 8.59
N GLY A 85 6.84 3.97 7.52
CA GLY A 85 6.05 3.40 6.45
C GLY A 85 5.12 2.26 6.88
N GLU A 86 5.42 1.58 8.00
CA GLU A 86 4.57 0.50 8.54
C GLU A 86 3.18 0.98 9.01
N THR A 87 3.00 2.28 9.24
CA THR A 87 1.78 2.81 9.84
C THR A 87 1.23 4.05 9.17
N ARG A 88 1.90 4.58 8.15
CA ARG A 88 1.52 5.84 7.50
C ARG A 88 1.21 5.64 6.03
N VAL A 89 0.31 6.49 5.55
CA VAL A 89 -0.02 6.65 4.14
C VAL A 89 0.11 8.12 3.77
N PHE A 90 0.54 8.37 2.54
CA PHE A 90 0.57 9.69 1.93
C PHE A 90 -0.55 9.80 0.89
N ILE A 91 -1.40 10.81 1.03
CA ILE A 91 -2.45 11.17 0.08
C ILE A 91 -1.94 12.36 -0.72
N SER A 92 -1.75 12.19 -2.02
CA SER A 92 -1.10 13.20 -2.86
C SER A 92 -2.02 14.40 -3.20
N PRO A 93 -1.45 15.54 -3.62
CA PRO A 93 -2.12 16.46 -4.52
C PRO A 93 -2.62 15.74 -5.79
N PRO A 94 -3.67 16.24 -6.45
CA PRO A 94 -4.17 15.61 -7.66
C PRO A 94 -3.22 15.84 -8.86
N VAL A 95 -2.93 14.78 -9.60
CA VAL A 95 -2.16 14.81 -10.85
C VAL A 95 -3.05 14.33 -11.98
N ASN A 96 -3.29 15.17 -12.99
CA ASN A 96 -4.12 14.83 -14.15
C ASN A 96 -5.49 14.20 -13.82
N GLY A 97 -6.11 14.64 -12.72
CA GLY A 97 -7.42 14.15 -12.29
C GLY A 97 -7.40 12.86 -11.44
N TRP A 98 -6.21 12.46 -10.98
CA TRP A 98 -6.02 11.34 -10.06
C TRP A 98 -5.39 11.83 -8.76
N THR A 99 -5.93 11.38 -7.63
CA THR A 99 -5.31 11.51 -6.32
C THR A 99 -4.78 10.14 -5.92
N PHE A 100 -3.52 10.07 -5.48
CA PHE A 100 -2.90 8.83 -5.06
C PHE A 100 -2.93 8.68 -3.55
N VAL A 101 -3.08 7.45 -3.08
CA VAL A 101 -2.88 7.08 -1.67
C VAL A 101 -1.76 6.05 -1.65
N VAL A 102 -0.63 6.38 -1.06
CA VAL A 102 0.60 5.59 -1.13
C VAL A 102 0.97 5.12 0.27
N GLY A 103 1.19 3.82 0.46
CA GLY A 103 1.64 3.27 1.74
C GLY A 103 1.34 1.78 1.90
N LEU A 104 2.30 1.03 2.43
CA LEU A 104 2.17 -0.39 2.77
C LEU A 104 1.01 -0.76 3.72
N PRO A 105 0.52 0.12 4.61
CA PRO A 105 -0.60 -0.21 5.50
C PRO A 105 -1.95 -0.35 4.81
N LEU A 106 -2.05 -0.03 3.51
CA LEU A 106 -3.28 -0.24 2.75
C LEU A 106 -3.74 -1.70 2.87
N PRO A 107 -5.06 -1.96 2.99
CA PRO A 107 -5.57 -3.32 3.08
C PRO A 107 -5.14 -4.17 1.86
N ALA A 108 -4.32 -5.20 2.12
CA ALA A 108 -3.89 -6.17 1.12
C ALA A 108 -4.53 -7.54 1.37
N PRO A 109 -4.93 -8.29 0.32
CA PRO A 109 -5.42 -9.64 0.51
C PRO A 109 -4.27 -10.60 0.84
N VAL A 110 -4.29 -11.17 2.04
CA VAL A 110 -3.20 -12.03 2.58
C VAL A 110 -3.56 -13.52 2.60
N GLY A 111 -4.43 -13.96 1.69
CA GLY A 111 -4.79 -15.38 1.53
C GLY A 111 -6.00 -15.84 2.35
N ARG A 112 -6.40 -17.10 2.13
CA ARG A 112 -7.68 -17.68 2.62
C ARG A 112 -7.79 -17.82 4.15
N ARG A 113 -6.68 -17.69 4.88
CA ARG A 113 -6.64 -17.81 6.35
C ARG A 113 -7.00 -16.50 7.06
N PHE A 114 -7.20 -15.43 6.30
CA PHE A 114 -7.46 -14.10 6.80
C PHE A 114 -8.77 -13.56 6.23
N THR A 115 -9.39 -12.65 6.96
CA THR A 115 -10.57 -11.92 6.51
C THR A 115 -10.20 -11.01 5.34
N ASP A 116 -10.93 -11.09 4.23
CA ASP A 116 -10.77 -10.18 3.08
C ASP A 116 -11.30 -8.79 3.45
N LYS A 117 -10.40 -7.92 3.91
CA LYS A 117 -10.70 -6.52 4.22
C LYS A 117 -10.53 -5.60 3.01
N SER A 118 -9.85 -6.06 1.96
CA SER A 118 -9.44 -5.23 0.85
C SER A 118 -10.52 -5.08 -0.21
N ILE A 119 -11.31 -6.12 -0.54
CA ILE A 119 -12.48 -5.93 -1.43
C ILE A 119 -13.53 -4.99 -0.81
N PRO A 120 -13.98 -5.17 0.45
CA PRO A 120 -14.93 -4.25 1.06
C PRO A 120 -14.41 -2.81 1.10
N PHE A 121 -13.14 -2.62 1.44
CA PHE A 121 -12.48 -1.31 1.42
C PHE A 121 -12.52 -0.64 0.03
N LEU A 122 -12.18 -1.38 -1.03
CA LEU A 122 -12.21 -0.86 -2.40
C LEU A 122 -13.64 -0.56 -2.88
N LEU A 123 -14.63 -1.35 -2.46
CA LEU A 123 -16.03 -1.13 -2.77
C LEU A 123 -16.61 0.09 -2.04
N ASP A 124 -16.23 0.33 -0.78
CA ASP A 124 -16.62 1.54 -0.05
C ASP A 124 -16.11 2.79 -0.77
N LEU A 125 -14.83 2.82 -1.14
CA LEU A 125 -14.27 3.91 -1.95
C LEU A 125 -14.97 4.03 -3.31
N GLY A 126 -15.22 2.92 -3.98
CA GLY A 126 -15.92 2.89 -5.26
C GLY A 126 -17.40 3.31 -5.21
N SER A 127 -17.99 3.38 -4.01
CA SER A 127 -19.33 3.95 -3.81
C SER A 127 -19.32 5.48 -3.78
N ARG A 128 -18.17 6.09 -3.48
CA ARG A 128 -17.97 7.55 -3.38
C ARG A 128 -17.27 8.12 -4.60
N PHE A 129 -16.36 7.36 -5.20
CA PHE A 129 -15.58 7.77 -6.36
C PHE A 129 -15.92 6.89 -7.57
N ILE A 130 -15.99 7.52 -8.76
CA ILE A 130 -16.40 6.84 -9.99
C ILE A 130 -15.46 5.69 -10.36
N GLU A 131 -14.18 5.81 -9.99
CA GLU A 131 -13.15 4.84 -10.31
C GLU A 131 -12.04 4.84 -9.25
N VAL A 132 -11.72 3.64 -8.76
CA VAL A 132 -10.66 3.38 -7.78
C VAL A 132 -9.82 2.22 -8.30
N GLN A 133 -8.52 2.44 -8.39
CA GLN A 133 -7.55 1.43 -8.78
C GLN A 133 -6.63 1.16 -7.60
N TYR A 134 -6.24 -0.09 -7.42
CA TYR A 134 -5.33 -0.54 -6.37
C TYR A 134 -4.20 -1.30 -7.02
N PHE A 135 -3.00 -1.13 -6.48
CA PHE A 135 -1.81 -1.82 -6.94
C PHE A 135 -0.91 -2.15 -5.75
N PHE A 136 -0.17 -3.24 -5.87
CA PHE A 136 0.83 -3.65 -4.90
C PHE A 136 1.98 -4.31 -5.64
N SER A 137 3.20 -3.89 -5.34
CA SER A 137 4.42 -4.42 -5.94
C SER A 137 5.49 -4.58 -4.86
N TYR A 138 5.82 -5.83 -4.50
CA TYR A 138 6.83 -6.10 -3.47
C TYR A 138 7.60 -7.40 -3.75
N PRO A 139 8.71 -7.32 -4.51
CA PRO A 139 9.45 -8.50 -4.96
C PRO A 139 10.02 -9.38 -3.84
N ILE A 140 10.39 -8.80 -2.69
CA ILE A 140 11.02 -9.56 -1.59
C ILE A 140 10.10 -10.67 -1.06
N ILE A 141 8.78 -10.50 -1.18
CA ILE A 141 7.78 -11.48 -0.74
C ILE A 141 6.96 -12.03 -1.92
N ASP A 142 7.46 -11.87 -3.13
CA ASP A 142 6.81 -12.27 -4.39
C ASP A 142 5.33 -11.87 -4.48
N TYR A 143 5.01 -10.67 -3.98
CA TYR A 143 3.64 -10.21 -3.89
C TYR A 143 3.33 -9.14 -4.92
N TYR A 144 2.38 -9.45 -5.80
CA TYR A 144 1.94 -8.59 -6.89
C TYR A 144 0.42 -8.57 -6.96
N ALA A 145 -0.18 -7.38 -6.94
CA ALA A 145 -1.62 -7.24 -7.01
C ALA A 145 -2.03 -6.01 -7.82
N TRP A 146 -3.21 -6.12 -8.42
CA TRP A 146 -3.93 -4.99 -8.99
C TRP A 146 -5.44 -5.22 -8.91
N ALA A 147 -6.19 -4.16 -8.66
CA ALA A 147 -7.64 -4.20 -8.71
C ALA A 147 -8.20 -2.89 -9.26
N ARG A 148 -9.38 -2.97 -9.86
CA ARG A 148 -10.08 -1.83 -10.46
C ARG A 148 -11.56 -1.94 -10.14
N VAL A 149 -12.06 -0.91 -9.47
CA VAL A 149 -13.47 -0.71 -9.16
C VAL A 149 -13.99 0.44 -10.00
N ILE A 150 -15.09 0.23 -10.72
CA ILE A 150 -15.74 1.24 -11.56
C ILE A 150 -17.22 1.24 -11.21
N GLY A 151 -17.76 2.41 -10.85
CA GLY A 151 -19.17 2.56 -10.49
C GLY A 151 -19.60 1.60 -9.37
N GLY A 152 -18.80 1.51 -8.29
CA GLY A 152 -19.09 0.66 -7.14
C GLY A 152 -19.03 -0.86 -7.39
N LYS A 153 -18.43 -1.31 -8.49
CA LYS A 153 -18.31 -2.75 -8.82
C LYS A 153 -16.87 -3.12 -9.15
N VAL A 154 -16.42 -4.27 -8.66
CA VAL A 154 -15.11 -4.84 -9.03
C VAL A 154 -15.14 -5.23 -10.50
N ALA A 155 -14.45 -4.44 -11.34
CA ALA A 155 -14.27 -4.75 -12.75
C ALA A 155 -13.21 -5.85 -12.95
N ARG A 156 -12.12 -5.76 -12.17
CA ARG A 156 -11.01 -6.73 -12.15
C ARG A 156 -10.34 -6.69 -10.79
N ALA A 157 -9.95 -7.85 -10.25
CA ALA A 157 -9.03 -7.94 -9.12
C ALA A 157 -8.17 -9.19 -9.26
N PHE A 158 -6.86 -8.99 -9.21
CA PHE A 158 -5.86 -10.04 -9.27
C PHE A 158 -4.82 -9.81 -8.17
N ALA A 159 -4.40 -10.88 -7.52
CA ALA A 159 -3.32 -10.85 -6.54
C ALA A 159 -2.67 -12.23 -6.51
N ILE A 160 -1.35 -12.26 -6.46
CA ILE A 160 -0.53 -13.46 -6.33
C ILE A 160 0.55 -13.21 -5.28
N SER A 161 0.84 -14.24 -4.49
CA SER A 161 1.96 -14.28 -3.54
C SER A 161 2.76 -15.56 -3.77
N ASP A 162 3.77 -15.79 -2.93
CA ASP A 162 4.49 -17.05 -2.79
C ASP A 162 3.58 -18.29 -2.63
N ASP A 163 2.47 -18.15 -1.89
CA ASP A 163 1.42 -19.16 -1.72
C ASP A 163 0.50 -19.36 -2.95
N GLY A 164 0.74 -18.63 -4.04
CA GLY A 164 -0.03 -18.69 -5.29
C GLY A 164 -1.13 -17.62 -5.40
N VAL A 165 -2.14 -17.89 -6.22
CA VAL A 165 -3.18 -16.90 -6.56
C VAL A 165 -4.13 -16.65 -5.39
N VAL A 166 -4.13 -15.43 -4.89
CA VAL A 166 -4.99 -14.96 -3.79
C VAL A 166 -6.30 -14.38 -4.33
N TRP A 167 -6.23 -13.57 -5.38
CA TRP A 167 -7.41 -13.03 -6.08
C TRP A 167 -7.37 -13.36 -7.57
N ASN A 168 -8.52 -13.77 -8.09
CA ASN A 168 -8.77 -13.80 -9.53
C ASN A 168 -10.26 -13.54 -9.80
N LYS A 169 -10.68 -12.29 -9.65
CA LYS A 169 -12.06 -11.83 -9.85
C LYS A 169 -12.14 -10.99 -11.13
N GLY A 170 -13.22 -11.14 -11.88
CA GLY A 170 -13.40 -10.47 -13.18
C GLY A 170 -12.60 -11.13 -14.31
N ARG A 171 -12.91 -10.76 -15.55
CA ARG A 171 -12.20 -11.27 -16.74
C ARG A 171 -10.87 -10.53 -16.91
N PRO A 172 -9.78 -11.21 -17.33
CA PRO A 172 -8.54 -10.52 -17.70
C PRO A 172 -8.81 -9.44 -18.75
N THR A 173 -8.31 -8.25 -18.46
CA THR A 173 -8.41 -7.03 -19.27
C THR A 173 -7.59 -7.16 -20.56
N LYS A 174 -7.80 -6.24 -21.51
CA LYS A 174 -7.02 -6.23 -22.76
C LYS A 174 -5.56 -5.91 -22.48
N GLU A 175 -5.33 -5.05 -21.50
CA GLU A 175 -4.04 -4.61 -21.01
C GLU A 175 -3.27 -5.80 -20.43
N GLU A 176 -3.86 -6.55 -19.50
CA GLU A 176 -3.24 -7.78 -18.96
C GLU A 176 -2.87 -8.77 -20.08
N LYS A 177 -3.76 -8.97 -21.05
CA LYS A 177 -3.50 -9.89 -22.18
C LYS A 177 -2.37 -9.42 -23.09
N ALA A 178 -2.27 -8.10 -23.33
CA ALA A 178 -1.23 -7.52 -24.16
C ALA A 178 0.17 -7.69 -23.53
N LEU A 179 0.24 -7.71 -22.19
CA LEU A 179 1.46 -7.98 -21.44
C LEU A 179 1.84 -9.47 -21.40
N GLY A 180 1.11 -10.33 -22.11
CA GLY A 180 1.37 -11.77 -22.09
C GLY A 180 1.07 -12.43 -20.73
N LEU A 181 0.41 -11.72 -19.81
CA LEU A 181 -0.03 -12.26 -18.53
C LEU A 181 -1.12 -13.30 -18.77
N LYS A 182 -0.68 -14.55 -18.92
CA LYS A 182 -1.55 -15.72 -18.92
C LYS A 182 -1.84 -16.06 -17.47
N LEU A 183 -2.75 -15.30 -16.87
CA LEU A 183 -3.22 -15.44 -15.48
C LEU A 183 -4.10 -16.70 -15.29
N PHE A 184 -3.88 -17.72 -16.11
CA PHE A 184 -4.56 -19.01 -16.10
C PHE A 184 -3.52 -20.09 -15.85
N GLU A 185 -3.88 -21.03 -14.99
CA GLU A 185 -3.22 -22.33 -14.86
C GLU A 185 -3.16 -22.99 -16.25
N PHE A 186 -1.96 -23.16 -16.80
CA PHE A 186 -1.80 -24.02 -17.97
C PHE A 186 -2.22 -25.41 -17.50
N ARG A 187 -3.29 -26.02 -18.05
CA ARG A 187 -3.44 -27.47 -17.87
C ARG A 187 -2.17 -28.09 -18.46
N GLY A 188 -1.32 -28.64 -17.60
CA GLY A 188 -0.12 -29.35 -18.02
C GLY A 188 -0.48 -30.31 -19.16
N ILE A 189 0.42 -30.46 -20.14
CA ILE A 189 0.19 -31.35 -21.27
C ILE A 189 -0.10 -32.74 -20.70
N ARG A 190 -1.36 -33.20 -20.83
CA ARG A 190 -1.79 -34.54 -20.37
C ARG A 190 -0.80 -35.57 -20.94
N GLY A 191 -0.03 -36.21 -20.06
CA GLY A 191 0.89 -37.30 -20.41
C GLY A 191 2.39 -37.01 -20.29
N ARG A 192 2.82 -35.79 -19.94
CA ARG A 192 4.23 -35.52 -19.59
C ARG A 192 4.44 -35.53 -18.07
N LYS A 193 5.41 -36.30 -17.58
CA LYS A 193 5.86 -36.31 -16.17
C LYS A 193 7.16 -35.49 -16.05
N GLY A 194 7.31 -34.74 -14.96
CA GLY A 194 8.46 -33.87 -14.66
C GLY A 194 8.09 -32.38 -14.66
N ASP A 195 9.09 -31.49 -14.60
CA ASP A 195 8.93 -30.01 -14.49
C ASP A 195 8.15 -29.36 -15.65
N ALA A 196 7.97 -30.09 -16.76
CA ALA A 196 7.19 -29.67 -17.93
C ALA A 196 5.74 -30.24 -17.96
N GLY A 197 5.33 -30.96 -16.91
CA GLY A 197 3.99 -31.56 -16.77
C GLY A 197 3.06 -30.82 -15.81
N GLY A 198 3.57 -29.87 -15.04
CA GLY A 198 2.81 -29.03 -14.11
C GLY A 198 2.17 -27.81 -14.77
N GLU A 199 1.30 -27.14 -14.04
CA GLU A 199 0.66 -25.92 -14.51
C GLU A 199 1.66 -24.78 -14.58
N MET A 200 1.94 -24.25 -15.77
CA MET A 200 2.89 -23.15 -15.94
C MET A 200 2.19 -21.81 -15.87
N MET A 201 2.15 -21.20 -14.69
CA MET A 201 1.74 -19.82 -14.51
C MET A 201 2.94 -18.90 -14.78
N LEU A 202 2.81 -17.96 -15.71
CA LEU A 202 3.77 -16.87 -15.83
C LEU A 202 3.55 -15.93 -14.65
N TYR A 203 4.50 -15.93 -13.71
CA TYR A 203 4.47 -15.04 -12.56
C TYR A 203 4.64 -13.59 -13.04
N PRO A 204 3.76 -12.66 -12.61
CA PRO A 204 3.98 -11.25 -12.84
C PRO A 204 5.22 -10.77 -12.08
N THR A 205 5.70 -9.61 -12.49
CA THR A 205 6.82 -8.90 -11.87
C THR A 205 6.35 -7.49 -11.50
N GLU A 206 7.19 -6.75 -10.80
CA GLU A 206 6.93 -5.35 -10.47
C GLU A 206 6.67 -4.50 -11.72
N GLU A 207 7.41 -4.73 -12.81
CA GLU A 207 7.22 -4.04 -14.09
C GLU A 207 5.82 -4.25 -14.66
N HIS A 208 5.29 -5.46 -14.57
CA HIS A 208 3.92 -5.72 -15.02
C HIS A 208 2.88 -4.92 -14.21
N VAL A 209 3.10 -4.73 -12.90
CA VAL A 209 2.21 -3.91 -12.07
C VAL A 209 2.27 -2.45 -12.52
N ILE A 210 3.47 -1.91 -12.78
CA ILE A 210 3.66 -0.55 -13.29
C ILE A 210 3.01 -0.37 -14.67
N GLU A 211 3.17 -1.33 -15.57
CA GLU A 211 2.56 -1.29 -16.89
C GLU A 211 1.03 -1.33 -16.83
N VAL A 212 0.43 -2.16 -15.97
CA VAL A 212 -1.02 -2.17 -15.76
C VAL A 212 -1.49 -0.81 -15.23
N ALA A 213 -0.78 -0.23 -14.25
CA ALA A 213 -1.09 1.10 -13.72
C ALA A 213 -1.02 2.19 -14.82
N SER A 214 0.04 2.17 -15.63
CA SER A 214 0.24 3.06 -16.77
C SER A 214 -0.92 3.00 -17.76
N LYS A 215 -1.44 1.81 -18.05
CA LYS A 215 -2.57 1.63 -18.99
C LYS A 215 -3.92 1.99 -18.39
N TRP A 216 -4.09 1.88 -17.07
CA TRP A 216 -5.37 2.12 -16.42
C TRP A 216 -5.55 3.57 -15.97
N SER A 217 -4.49 4.24 -15.54
CA SER A 217 -4.51 5.63 -15.09
C SER A 217 -3.23 6.35 -15.49
N ILE A 218 -2.19 6.23 -14.65
CA ILE A 218 -0.92 6.92 -14.76
C ILE A 218 0.19 5.95 -14.35
N ASP A 219 1.32 6.02 -15.04
CA ASP A 219 2.56 5.39 -14.59
C ASP A 219 3.11 6.16 -13.38
N PRO A 220 3.10 5.58 -12.17
CA PRO A 220 3.53 6.28 -10.97
C PRO A 220 5.04 6.56 -10.95
N THR A 221 5.84 5.89 -11.78
CA THR A 221 7.30 6.06 -11.83
C THR A 221 7.74 7.23 -12.70
N SER A 222 6.82 7.84 -13.46
CA SER A 222 7.12 8.93 -14.39
C SER A 222 6.35 10.22 -14.09
N LEU A 223 5.89 10.40 -12.85
CA LEU A 223 5.10 11.57 -12.42
C LEU A 223 5.83 12.90 -12.61
N GLU A 224 7.14 12.94 -12.45
CA GLU A 224 7.97 14.15 -12.66
C GLU A 224 7.90 14.67 -14.09
N ARG A 225 7.53 13.81 -15.05
CA ARG A 225 7.41 14.16 -16.47
C ARG A 225 6.03 14.66 -16.84
N MET A 226 5.06 14.57 -15.93
CA MET A 226 3.69 14.98 -16.19
C MET A 226 3.50 16.47 -15.95
N PRO A 227 2.67 17.16 -16.75
CA PRO A 227 2.25 18.52 -16.44
C PRO A 227 1.47 18.51 -15.13
N ALA A 228 2.05 19.08 -14.07
CA ALA A 228 1.44 19.18 -12.76
C ALA A 228 1.90 20.47 -12.07
N SER A 229 1.10 20.93 -11.12
CA SER A 229 1.43 22.06 -10.26
C SER A 229 2.04 21.57 -8.96
N GLU A 230 2.84 22.42 -8.32
CA GLU A 230 3.25 22.20 -6.94
C GLU A 230 2.02 22.13 -6.03
N GLY A 231 2.09 21.30 -4.99
CA GLY A 231 0.97 21.15 -4.07
C GLY A 231 1.34 20.45 -2.78
N LEU A 232 0.44 20.57 -1.80
CA LEU A 232 0.53 19.84 -0.54
C LEU A 232 -0.47 18.69 -0.52
N GLY A 233 0.05 17.52 -0.21
CA GLY A 233 -0.74 16.36 0.13
C GLY A 233 -0.97 16.29 1.63
N VAL A 234 -1.32 15.09 2.08
CA VAL A 234 -1.61 14.78 3.47
C VAL A 234 -0.88 13.50 3.84
N ILE A 235 -0.06 13.54 4.89
CA ILE A 235 0.44 12.34 5.54
C ILE A 235 -0.48 12.01 6.70
N ALA A 236 -0.84 10.75 6.85
CA ALA A 236 -1.75 10.32 7.91
C ALA A 236 -1.40 8.91 8.38
N ARG A 237 -1.86 8.57 9.59
CA ARG A 237 -1.75 7.24 10.17
C ARG A 237 -2.91 6.36 9.68
N ALA A 238 -2.56 5.15 9.25
CA ALA A 238 -3.53 4.14 8.84
C ALA A 238 -4.33 3.63 10.07
N PRO A 239 -5.66 3.50 9.95
CA PRO A 239 -6.49 2.87 10.97
C PRO A 239 -6.05 1.43 11.29
N SER A 240 -6.16 1.04 12.55
CA SER A 240 -5.86 -0.34 12.97
C SER A 240 -6.77 -1.38 12.31
N SER A 241 -7.98 -0.97 11.90
CA SER A 241 -8.95 -1.81 11.20
C SER A 241 -8.43 -2.33 9.85
N TRP A 242 -7.48 -1.64 9.22
CA TRP A 242 -6.89 -2.04 7.94
C TRP A 242 -5.95 -3.25 8.05
N ARG A 243 -5.43 -3.52 9.26
CA ARG A 243 -4.49 -4.62 9.47
C ARG A 243 -5.12 -5.97 9.18
N ALA A 244 -4.31 -6.86 8.61
CA ALA A 244 -4.66 -8.25 8.38
C ALA A 244 -5.16 -8.91 9.68
N GLU A 245 -6.24 -9.67 9.56
CA GLU A 245 -6.90 -10.33 10.69
C GLU A 245 -7.16 -11.79 10.32
N ARG A 246 -6.68 -12.71 11.15
CA ARG A 246 -6.90 -14.14 10.93
C ARG A 246 -8.36 -14.48 11.18
N ILE A 247 -8.91 -15.35 10.33
CA ILE A 247 -10.24 -15.91 10.58
C ILE A 247 -10.14 -16.73 11.87
N SER A 248 -10.88 -16.34 12.91
CA SER A 248 -10.98 -17.15 14.11
C SER A 248 -11.66 -18.47 13.74
N LYS A 249 -10.99 -19.61 13.97
CA LYS A 249 -11.72 -20.87 14.06
C LYS A 249 -12.56 -20.77 15.32
N ALA A 250 -13.87 -20.57 15.18
CA ALA A 250 -14.77 -20.89 16.26
C ALA A 250 -14.54 -22.37 16.60
N ALA A 251 -14.24 -22.63 17.87
CA ALA A 251 -14.13 -23.97 18.44
C ALA A 251 -15.47 -24.70 18.38
#